data_AF-A0A6G3T3Y4-F1
#
_entry.id   AF-A0A6G3T3Y4-F1
#
_cell.length_a   1.000
_cell.length_b   1.000
_cell.length_c   1.000
_cell.angle_alpha   90.00
_cell.angle_beta   90.00
_cell.angle_gamma   90.00
#
_symmetry.space_group_name_H-M   'P 1'
#
loop_
_entity.id
_entity.type
_entity.pdbx_description
1 polymer ?
#
loop_
_entity_poly.entity_id
_entity_poly.type
_entity_poly.pdbx_seq_one_letter_code
_entity_poly.pdbx_strand_id
1 'polypeptide(L)'
;MADLEQHENRPYERGASGFVPRLMPLMVLAPTALAAVWLGGSLGAAVVGGGWNPPPIAPDSLYDLVRGGTHALWPGTPTGAVVAGIAALAGVLFGLAALGFFAADQVVASVSSRRAAPTAAPVDGADG
;
A
#
# COMPACT_ATOMS: atom_id res chain seq x y z
N MET A 1 -1.98 32.17 -39.10
CA MET A 1 -2.79 30.97 -39.43
C MET A 1 -1.99 29.70 -39.15
N ALA A 2 -1.53 29.49 -37.91
CA ALA A 2 -0.76 28.30 -37.53
C ALA A 2 -1.09 27.81 -36.11
N ASP A 3 -2.21 28.26 -35.55
CA ASP A 3 -2.48 28.15 -34.11
C ASP A 3 -3.78 27.39 -33.78
N LEU A 4 -4.50 26.90 -34.79
CA LEU A 4 -5.76 26.18 -34.61
C LEU A 4 -5.63 24.66 -34.79
N GLU A 5 -4.56 24.17 -35.42
CA GLU A 5 -4.40 22.71 -35.65
C GLU A 5 -3.77 21.97 -34.45
N GLN A 6 -3.15 22.70 -33.51
CA GLN A 6 -2.44 22.08 -32.39
C GLN A 6 -3.36 21.66 -31.24
N HIS A 7 -4.64 22.03 -31.30
CA HIS A 7 -5.62 21.76 -30.24
C HIS A 7 -6.53 20.54 -30.50
N GLU A 8 -6.55 19.99 -31.72
CA GLU A 8 -7.55 18.98 -32.12
C GLU A 8 -7.11 17.52 -31.89
N ASN A 9 -5.84 17.26 -31.61
CA ASN A 9 -5.28 15.90 -31.63
C ASN A 9 -4.89 15.31 -30.27
N ARG A 10 -5.66 15.54 -29.20
CA ARG A 10 -5.51 14.74 -27.95
C ARG A 10 -6.82 14.23 -27.34
N PRO A 11 -7.54 13.30 -28.00
CA PRO A 11 -8.66 12.62 -27.38
C PRO A 11 -8.28 11.48 -26.40
N TYR A 12 -7.00 11.10 -26.27
CA TYR A 12 -6.59 9.89 -25.52
C TYR A 12 -6.19 10.11 -24.04
N GLU A 13 -5.87 11.34 -23.62
CA GLU A 13 -5.29 11.58 -22.28
C GLU A 13 -6.31 11.85 -21.15
N ARG A 14 -7.60 11.98 -21.47
CA ARG A 14 -8.62 12.48 -20.52
C ARG A 14 -9.29 11.41 -19.65
N GLY A 15 -9.25 10.13 -20.04
CA GLY A 15 -9.98 9.06 -19.35
C GLY A 15 -9.16 8.23 -18.35
N ALA A 16 -7.88 8.00 -18.63
CA ALA A 16 -7.07 7.04 -17.88
C ALA A 16 -6.37 7.63 -16.64
N SER A 17 -6.08 8.94 -16.65
CA SER A 17 -5.27 9.63 -15.63
C SER A 17 -5.99 9.89 -14.30
N GLY A 18 -7.32 9.80 -14.24
CA GLY A 18 -8.10 10.05 -13.02
C GLY A 18 -8.62 8.79 -12.31
N PHE A 19 -8.80 7.69 -13.04
CA PHE A 19 -9.36 6.43 -12.54
C PHE A 19 -8.27 5.50 -11.99
N VAL A 20 -7.15 5.39 -12.71
CA VAL A 20 -6.02 4.52 -12.34
C VAL A 20 -5.33 4.97 -11.04
N PRO A 21 -5.01 6.26 -10.79
CA PRO A 21 -4.34 6.65 -9.55
C PRO A 21 -5.22 6.52 -8.30
N ARG A 22 -6.55 6.53 -8.44
CA ARG A 22 -7.48 6.32 -7.31
C ARG A 22 -7.65 4.84 -6.94
N LEU A 23 -7.55 3.93 -7.91
CA LEU A 23 -7.63 2.49 -7.67
C LEU A 23 -6.31 1.87 -7.24
N MET A 24 -5.17 2.47 -7.59
CA MET A 24 -3.84 1.97 -7.25
C MET A 24 -3.67 1.65 -5.75
N PRO A 25 -4.08 2.51 -4.78
CA PRO A 25 -4.03 2.15 -3.37
C PRO A 25 -4.99 0.99 -3.03
N LEU A 26 -6.19 0.95 -3.63
CA LEU A 26 -7.19 -0.10 -3.38
C LEU A 26 -6.71 -1.48 -3.87
N MET A 27 -6.05 -1.52 -5.03
CA MET A 27 -5.47 -2.72 -5.64
C MET A 27 -4.33 -3.30 -4.82
N VAL A 28 -3.71 -2.52 -3.92
CA VAL A 28 -2.69 -3.01 -2.98
C VAL A 28 -3.33 -3.33 -1.63
N LEU A 29 -4.16 -2.43 -1.09
CA LEU A 29 -4.78 -2.57 0.22
C LEU A 29 -5.61 -3.85 0.36
N ALA A 30 -6.44 -4.17 -0.64
CA ALA A 30 -7.31 -5.34 -0.58
C ALA A 30 -6.54 -6.67 -0.50
N PRO A 31 -5.59 -6.99 -1.42
CA PRO A 31 -4.82 -8.22 -1.30
C PRO A 31 -3.88 -8.21 -0.08
N THR A 32 -3.33 -7.07 0.34
CA THR A 32 -2.50 -6.99 1.55
C THR A 32 -3.31 -7.28 2.81
N ALA A 33 -4.52 -6.73 2.92
CA ALA A 33 -5.42 -7.02 4.04
C ALA A 33 -5.84 -8.48 4.04
N LEU A 34 -6.18 -9.04 2.86
CA LEU A 34 -6.52 -10.46 2.74
C LEU A 34 -5.35 -11.35 3.19
N ALA A 35 -4.14 -11.06 2.73
CA ALA A 35 -2.93 -11.77 3.13
C ALA A 35 -2.69 -11.66 4.64
N ALA A 36 -2.83 -10.46 5.22
CA ALA A 36 -2.68 -10.24 6.66
C ALA A 36 -3.68 -11.06 7.48
N VAL A 37 -4.95 -11.12 7.04
CA VAL A 37 -5.99 -11.91 7.70
C VAL A 37 -5.71 -13.40 7.60
N TRP A 38 -5.41 -13.92 6.41
CA TRP A 38 -5.20 -15.36 6.19
C TRP A 38 -3.92 -15.87 6.85
N LEU A 39 -2.78 -15.27 6.50
CA LEU A 39 -1.47 -15.70 6.99
C LEU A 39 -1.32 -15.33 8.46
N GLY A 40 -1.78 -14.15 8.88
CA GLY A 40 -1.69 -13.72 10.27
C GLY A 40 -2.55 -14.58 11.19
N GLY A 41 -3.79 -14.87 10.79
CA GLY A 41 -4.67 -15.75 11.58
C GLY A 41 -4.12 -17.17 11.70
N SER A 42 -3.59 -17.71 10.60
CA SER A 42 -2.99 -19.05 10.58
C SER A 42 -1.68 -19.13 11.35
N LEU A 43 -0.87 -18.07 11.31
CA LEU A 43 0.34 -17.96 12.11
C LEU A 43 0.00 -17.88 13.60
N GLY A 44 -1.02 -17.10 13.96
CA GLY A 44 -1.54 -17.02 15.33
C GLY A 44 -2.03 -18.38 15.84
N ALA A 45 -2.75 -19.14 15.00
CA ALA A 45 -3.16 -20.50 15.32
C ALA A 45 -1.97 -21.45 15.49
N ALA A 46 -0.97 -21.37 14.61
CA ALA A 46 0.22 -22.21 14.67
C ALA A 46 1.03 -21.99 15.96
N VAL A 47 1.19 -20.73 16.37
CA VAL A 47 1.94 -20.35 17.59
C VAL A 47 1.30 -20.93 18.86
N VAL A 48 -0.02 -21.09 18.90
CA VAL A 48 -0.76 -21.58 20.08
C VAL A 48 -0.99 -23.11 20.02
N GLY A 49 -0.37 -23.80 19.07
CA GLY A 49 -0.41 -25.26 18.97
C GLY A 49 -1.53 -25.83 18.11
N GLY A 50 -2.29 -24.98 17.40
CA GLY A 50 -3.25 -25.40 16.38
C GLY A 50 -2.61 -25.95 15.10
N GLY A 51 -1.28 -25.81 14.98
CA GLY A 51 -0.51 -26.25 13.81
C GLY A 51 -0.64 -25.32 12.60
N TRP A 52 0.10 -25.63 11.54
CA TRP A 52 -0.03 -24.93 10.26
C TRP A 52 -1.16 -25.54 9.45
N ASN A 53 -2.36 -24.97 9.57
CA ASN A 53 -3.54 -25.37 8.82
C ASN A 53 -4.29 -24.14 8.30
N PRO A 54 -3.74 -23.43 7.30
CA PRO A 54 -4.37 -22.25 6.76
C PRO A 54 -5.69 -22.59 6.05
N PRO A 55 -6.77 -21.82 6.26
CA PRO A 55 -8.03 -22.05 5.59
C PRO A 55 -7.91 -21.88 4.07
N PRO A 56 -8.71 -22.60 3.26
CA PRO A 56 -8.72 -22.40 1.82
C PRO A 56 -9.10 -20.96 1.46
N ILE A 57 -8.41 -20.36 0.50
CA ILE A 57 -8.78 -19.04 -0.05
C ILE A 57 -9.94 -19.26 -1.02
N ALA A 58 -11.15 -19.13 -0.51
CA ALA A 58 -12.40 -19.29 -1.26
C ALA A 58 -13.45 -18.27 -0.81
N PRO A 59 -14.44 -17.93 -1.65
CA PRO A 59 -15.55 -17.05 -1.27
C PRO A 59 -16.33 -17.56 -0.05
N ASP A 60 -16.50 -18.88 0.05
CA ASP A 60 -17.19 -19.51 1.19
C ASP A 60 -16.43 -19.28 2.50
N SER A 61 -15.10 -19.38 2.48
CA SER A 61 -14.26 -19.09 3.65
C SER A 61 -14.38 -17.63 4.11
N LEU A 62 -14.51 -16.69 3.17
CA LEU A 62 -14.79 -15.28 3.46
C LEU A 62 -16.16 -15.11 4.12
N TYR A 63 -17.17 -15.80 3.60
CA TYR A 63 -18.51 -15.79 4.17
C TYR A 63 -18.53 -16.39 5.58
N ASP A 64 -17.84 -17.51 5.78
CA ASP A 64 -17.69 -18.18 7.07
C ASP A 64 -16.96 -17.30 8.09
N LEU A 65 -15.95 -16.56 7.66
CA LEU A 65 -15.29 -15.58 8.52
C LEU A 65 -16.22 -14.44 8.94
N VAL A 66 -17.01 -13.91 8.00
CA VAL A 66 -17.90 -12.77 8.26
C VAL A 66 -19.09 -13.18 9.12
N ARG A 67 -19.63 -14.39 8.92
CA ARG A 67 -20.82 -14.88 9.63
C ARG A 67 -20.52 -15.69 10.87
N GLY A 68 -19.53 -16.58 10.77
CA GLY A 68 -19.11 -17.51 11.82
C GLY A 68 -17.88 -17.07 12.62
N GLY A 69 -17.21 -16.01 12.17
CA GLY A 69 -16.05 -15.44 12.86
C GLY A 69 -14.80 -16.30 12.75
N THR A 70 -13.84 -16.02 13.64
CA THR A 70 -12.55 -16.71 13.69
C THR A 70 -12.68 -18.21 13.98
N HIS A 71 -13.69 -18.63 14.74
CA HIS A 71 -13.89 -20.04 15.08
C HIS A 71 -14.35 -20.90 13.90
N ALA A 72 -14.98 -20.31 12.88
CA ALA A 72 -15.35 -21.03 11.67
C ALA A 72 -14.13 -21.39 10.81
N LEU A 73 -13.14 -20.50 10.75
CA LEU A 73 -11.92 -20.71 9.96
C LEU A 73 -10.79 -21.38 10.74
N TRP A 74 -10.62 -21.07 12.03
CA TRP A 74 -9.59 -21.62 12.90
C TRP A 74 -10.24 -22.34 14.09
N PRO A 75 -10.86 -23.51 13.86
CA PRO A 75 -11.55 -24.25 14.92
C PRO A 75 -10.58 -24.64 16.04
N GLY A 76 -11.05 -24.54 17.29
CA GLY A 76 -10.25 -24.84 18.48
C GLY A 76 -9.15 -23.83 18.82
N THR A 77 -8.90 -22.83 17.96
CA THR A 77 -7.93 -21.77 18.26
C THR A 77 -8.58 -20.64 19.07
N PRO A 78 -7.93 -20.12 20.13
CA PRO A 78 -8.41 -18.94 20.83
C PRO A 78 -8.47 -17.73 19.90
N THR A 79 -9.61 -17.03 19.86
CA THR A 79 -9.80 -15.84 19.02
C THR A 79 -8.73 -14.77 19.23
N GLY A 80 -8.26 -14.58 20.46
CA GLY A 80 -7.18 -13.64 20.75
C GLY A 80 -5.86 -13.96 20.02
N ALA A 81 -5.54 -15.25 19.84
CA ALA A 81 -4.34 -15.68 19.13
C ALA A 81 -4.44 -15.37 17.62
N VAL A 82 -5.60 -15.66 17.03
CA VAL A 82 -5.89 -15.33 15.63
C VAL A 82 -5.79 -13.83 15.41
N VAL A 83 -6.49 -13.03 16.22
CA VAL A 83 -6.50 -11.57 16.09
C VAL A 83 -5.11 -10.97 16.32
N ALA A 84 -4.35 -11.47 17.29
CA ALA A 84 -2.98 -11.04 17.54
C ALA A 84 -2.06 -11.32 16.33
N GLY A 85 -2.18 -12.50 15.73
CA GLY A 85 -1.41 -12.86 14.52
C GLY A 85 -1.77 -11.98 13.32
N ILE A 86 -3.06 -11.69 13.12
CA ILE A 86 -3.53 -10.75 12.09
C ILE A 86 -2.96 -9.35 12.34
N ALA A 87 -3.09 -8.84 13.58
CA ALA A 87 -2.62 -7.51 13.93
C ALA A 87 -1.10 -7.36 13.77
N ALA A 88 -0.33 -8.38 14.17
CA ALA A 88 1.12 -8.40 14.01
C ALA A 88 1.51 -8.33 12.52
N LEU A 89 0.93 -9.20 11.68
CA LEU A 89 1.27 -9.25 10.27
C LEU A 89 0.79 -8.00 9.52
N ALA A 90 -0.42 -7.52 9.81
CA ALA A 90 -0.93 -6.25 9.29
C ALA A 90 -0.01 -5.09 9.67
N GLY A 91 0.38 -5.00 10.94
CA GLY A 91 1.28 -3.96 11.44
C GLY A 91 2.62 -3.94 10.72
N VAL A 92 3.22 -5.12 10.45
CA VAL A 92 4.46 -5.23 9.67
C VAL A 92 4.25 -4.77 8.23
N LEU A 93 3.22 -5.28 7.55
CA LEU A 93 2.98 -4.98 6.14
C LEU A 93 2.66 -3.49 5.93
N PHE A 94 1.76 -2.93 6.73
CA PHE A 94 1.40 -1.52 6.65
C PHE A 94 2.52 -0.61 7.17
N GLY A 95 3.26 -1.05 8.18
CA GLY A 95 4.44 -0.33 8.68
C GLY A 95 5.53 -0.21 7.62
N LEU A 96 5.84 -1.29 6.88
CA LEU A 96 6.79 -1.26 5.77
C LEU A 96 6.29 -0.38 4.62
N ALA A 97 5.00 -0.46 4.28
CA ALA A 97 4.41 0.40 3.25
C ALA A 97 4.50 1.88 3.63
N ALA A 98 4.19 2.23 4.88
CA ALA A 98 4.33 3.58 5.39
C ALA A 98 5.80 4.04 5.39
N LEU A 99 6.72 3.20 5.88
CA LEU A 99 8.15 3.51 5.88
C LEU A 99 8.67 3.80 4.47
N GLY A 100 8.29 2.98 3.49
CA GLY A 100 8.65 3.19 2.09
C GLY A 100 8.11 4.51 1.53
N PHE A 101 6.85 4.83 1.85
CA PHE A 101 6.23 6.11 1.47
C PHE A 101 6.98 7.31 2.05
N PHE A 102 7.24 7.31 3.35
CA PHE A 102 7.95 8.42 4.02
C PHE A 102 9.42 8.51 3.57
N ALA A 103 10.10 7.39 3.36
CA ALA A 103 11.49 7.38 2.89
C ALA A 103 11.62 7.91 1.45
N ALA A 104 10.69 7.57 0.55
CA ALA A 104 10.72 8.05 -0.84
C ALA A 104 10.53 9.57 -0.93
N ASP A 105 9.66 10.15 -0.09
CA ASP A 105 9.38 11.59 -0.08
C ASP A 105 10.60 12.42 0.37
N GLN A 106 11.35 11.92 1.37
CA GLN A 106 12.59 12.53 1.84
C GLN A 106 13.69 12.56 0.78
N VAL A 107 13.78 11.51 -0.06
CA VAL A 107 14.75 11.43 -1.16
C VAL A 107 14.43 12.45 -2.25
N VAL A 108 13.16 12.61 -2.61
CA VAL A 108 12.74 13.61 -3.61
C VAL A 108 12.94 15.03 -3.09
N ALA A 109 12.59 15.30 -1.83
CA ALA A 109 12.80 16.59 -1.19
C ALA A 109 14.30 16.96 -1.14
N SER A 110 15.18 16.03 -0.79
CA SER A 110 16.62 16.27 -0.69
C SER A 110 17.33 16.48 -2.04
N VAL A 111 16.76 15.96 -3.14
CA VAL A 111 17.23 16.27 -4.50
C VAL A 111 16.79 17.67 -4.95
N SER A 112 15.57 18.10 -4.58
CA SER A 112 15.06 19.43 -4.92
C SER A 112 15.85 20.57 -4.26
N SER A 113 16.21 20.42 -2.97
CA SER A 113 17.05 21.40 -2.27
C SER A 113 18.45 21.55 -2.86
N ARG A 114 19.04 20.45 -3.37
CA ARG A 114 20.36 20.50 -4.02
C ARG A 114 20.34 21.18 -5.39
N ARG A 115 19.21 21.10 -6.11
CA ARG A 115 19.06 21.72 -7.44
C ARG A 115 18.71 23.20 -7.39
N ALA A 116 18.14 23.68 -6.28
CA ALA A 116 17.82 25.10 -6.07
C ALA A 116 19.05 25.93 -5.60
N ALA A 117 20.09 25.28 -5.10
CA ALA A 117 21.29 25.94 -4.56
C ALA A 117 22.35 26.48 -5.56
N PRO A 118 22.42 26.16 -6.88
CA PRO A 118 23.56 26.60 -7.70
C PRO A 118 23.44 27.97 -8.39
N THR A 119 22.30 28.67 -8.37
CA THR A 119 22.12 29.92 -9.16
C THR A 119 22.19 31.23 -8.36
N ALA A 120 22.40 31.18 -7.05
CA ALA A 120 22.57 32.37 -6.22
C ALA A 120 24.04 32.67 -5.86
N ALA A 121 24.98 32.37 -6.77
CA ALA A 121 26.31 32.96 -6.68
C ALA A 121 26.26 34.34 -7.38
N PRO A 122 26.47 35.45 -6.65
CA PRO A 122 26.48 36.77 -7.24
C PRO A 122 27.67 36.87 -8.21
N VAL A 123 27.40 37.34 -9.42
CA VAL A 123 28.43 37.89 -10.31
C VAL A 123 28.91 39.21 -9.68
N ASP A 124 29.85 39.10 -8.74
CA ASP A 124 30.57 40.26 -8.20
C ASP A 124 31.68 40.60 -9.20
N GLY A 125 31.33 41.47 -10.13
CA GLY A 125 32.12 41.85 -11.29
C GLY A 125 31.65 43.18 -11.84
N ALA A 126 31.63 44.19 -10.99
CA ALA A 126 31.60 45.63 -11.27
C ALA A 126 31.73 46.26 -9.88
N ASP A 127 32.86 46.83 -9.48
CA ASP A 127 33.20 48.22 -9.79
C ASP A 127 34.69 48.49 -9.50
N GLY A 128 35.37 49.22 -10.40
CA GLY A 128 36.54 50.07 -10.09
C GLY A 128 37.92 49.54 -10.44
#